data_AF-A0A327VVX2-F1
#
_entry.id   AF-A0A327VVX2-F1
#
_cell.length_a   1.000
_cell.length_b   1.000
_cell.length_c   1.000
_cell.angle_alpha   90.00
_cell.angle_beta   90.00
_cell.angle_gamma   90.00
#
_symmetry.space_group_name_H-M   'P 1'
#
loop_
_entity.id
_entity.type
_entity.pdbx_description
1 polymer ?
#
loop_
_entity_poly.entity_id
_entity_poly.type
_entity_poly.pdbx_seq_one_letter_code
_entity_poly.pdbx_strand_id
1 'polypeptide(L)'
;MDRIAQLKQFLESSPNDSFLKHALALEYIKLGDDITARKLFEELLAHEPGYTGSYYHLGKLLERVGDTQAAISTYEKGMTMAKAANERHTYNELQSAYEDLVY
;
A
#
# COMPACT_ATOMS: atom_id res chain seq x y z
N MET A 1 19.23 1.23 16.80
CA MET A 1 18.25 0.18 16.49
C MET A 1 17.73 0.46 15.09
N ASP A 2 17.71 -0.54 14.21
CA ASP A 2 17.22 -0.37 12.84
C ASP A 2 15.71 -0.05 12.83
N ARG A 3 15.24 0.75 11.86
CA ARG A 3 13.85 1.22 11.77
C ARG A 3 12.88 0.04 11.65
N ILE A 4 13.25 -0.98 10.89
CA ILE A 4 12.47 -2.22 10.74
C ILE A 4 12.33 -2.94 12.09
N ALA A 5 13.42 -3.05 12.85
CA ALA A 5 13.40 -3.68 14.17
C ALA A 5 12.47 -2.94 15.14
N GLN A 6 12.50 -1.60 15.12
CA GLN A 6 11.60 -0.77 15.93
C GLN A 6 10.13 -0.96 15.55
N LEU A 7 9.80 -0.96 14.25
CA LEU A 7 8.43 -1.16 13.77
C LEU A 7 7.91 -2.55 14.11
N LYS A 8 8.74 -3.59 13.98
CA LYS A 8 8.39 -4.96 14.38
C LYS A 8 8.10 -5.05 15.87
N GLN A 9 8.91 -4.41 16.72
CA GLN A 9 8.67 -4.38 18.17
C GLN A 9 7.32 -3.74 18.50
N PHE A 10 6.95 -2.64 17.85
CA PHE A 10 5.63 -2.03 18.08
C PHE A 10 4.47 -2.91 17.60
N LEU A 11 4.66 -3.66 16.51
CA LEU A 11 3.69 -4.64 16.02
C LEU A 11 3.51 -5.83 16.98
N GLU A 12 4.47 -6.16 17.84
CA GLU A 12 4.27 -7.19 18.87
C GLU A 12 3.14 -6.81 19.83
N SER A 13 3.04 -5.52 20.20
CA SER A 13 1.95 -5.00 21.03
C SER A 13 0.67 -4.67 20.25
N SER A 14 0.80 -4.34 18.96
CA SER A 14 -0.33 -3.95 18.11
C SER A 14 -0.27 -4.64 16.72
N PRO A 15 -0.54 -5.96 16.63
CA PRO A 15 -0.26 -6.74 15.42
C PRO A 15 -1.04 -6.34 14.16
N ASN A 16 -2.14 -5.61 14.32
CA ASN A 16 -3.01 -5.17 13.23
C ASN A 16 -3.02 -3.65 13.04
N ASP A 17 -2.03 -2.95 13.60
CA ASP A 17 -1.89 -1.51 13.37
C ASP A 17 -1.50 -1.25 11.90
N SER A 18 -2.46 -0.71 11.15
CA SER A 18 -2.31 -0.40 9.73
C SER A 18 -1.20 0.62 9.49
N PHE A 19 -1.06 1.63 10.34
CA PHE A 19 0.01 2.61 10.17
C PHE A 19 1.40 1.98 10.31
N LEU A 20 1.58 1.10 11.30
CA LEU A 20 2.84 0.39 11.49
C LEU A 20 3.14 -0.60 10.36
N LYS A 21 2.13 -1.34 9.87
CA LYS A 21 2.29 -2.22 8.71
C LYS A 21 2.64 -1.45 7.44
N HIS A 22 1.99 -0.32 7.20
CA HIS A 22 2.30 0.58 6.08
C HIS A 22 3.75 1.08 6.15
N ALA A 23 4.14 1.63 7.31
CA ALA A 23 5.50 2.13 7.51
C ALA A 23 6.54 1.01 7.32
N LEU A 24 6.26 -0.19 7.83
CA LEU A 24 7.16 -1.34 7.69
C LEU A 24 7.28 -1.78 6.23
N ALA A 25 6.18 -1.79 5.48
CA ALA A 25 6.18 -2.11 4.06
C ALA A 25 7.03 -1.13 3.24
N LEU A 26 6.96 0.18 3.55
CA LEU A 26 7.80 1.18 2.91
C LEU A 26 9.30 0.98 3.20
N GLU A 27 9.68 0.57 4.41
CA GLU A 27 11.07 0.23 4.69
C GLU A 27 11.54 -1.00 3.89
N TYR A 28 10.68 -2.00 3.72
CA TYR A 28 10.99 -3.16 2.88
C TYR A 28 11.10 -2.81 1.39
N ILE A 29 10.29 -1.87 0.88
CA ILE A 29 10.47 -1.33 -0.47
C ILE A 29 11.86 -0.73 -0.67
N LYS A 30 12.37 0.03 0.32
CA LYS A 30 13.71 0.64 0.26
C LYS A 30 14.83 -0.40 0.23
N LEU A 31 14.61 -1.56 0.84
CA LEU A 31 15.55 -2.69 0.82
C LEU A 31 15.43 -3.57 -0.43
N GLY A 32 14.42 -3.32 -1.29
CA GLY A 32 14.12 -4.17 -2.45
C GLY A 32 13.48 -5.51 -2.08
N ASP A 33 13.00 -5.67 -0.85
CA ASP A 33 12.23 -6.85 -0.43
C ASP A 33 10.75 -6.63 -0.76
N ASP A 34 10.48 -6.75 -2.05
CA ASP A 34 9.17 -6.49 -2.65
C ASP A 34 8.12 -7.51 -2.19
N ILE A 35 8.56 -8.73 -1.88
CA ILE A 35 7.72 -9.83 -1.40
C ILE A 35 7.16 -9.47 -0.03
N THR A 36 8.03 -9.07 0.91
CA THR A 36 7.59 -8.70 2.26
C THR A 36 6.76 -7.42 2.25
N ALA A 37 7.15 -6.42 1.46
CA ALA A 37 6.37 -5.20 1.31
C ALA A 37 4.96 -5.46 0.78
N ARG A 38 4.83 -6.26 -0.28
CA ARG A 38 3.54 -6.63 -0.87
C ARG A 38 2.64 -7.29 0.17
N LYS A 39 3.16 -8.29 0.88
CA LYS A 39 2.40 -9.02 1.90
C LYS A 39 1.87 -8.08 2.99
N LEU A 40 2.69 -7.15 3.47
CA LEU A 40 2.28 -6.19 4.51
C LEU A 40 1.17 -5.26 4.03
N PHE A 41 1.26 -4.74 2.81
CA PHE A 41 0.18 -3.93 2.23
C PHE A 41 -1.10 -4.72 2.02
N GLU A 42 -1.01 -5.95 1.50
CA GLU A 42 -2.17 -6.82 1.28
C GLU A 42 -2.85 -7.17 2.62
N GLU A 43 -2.09 -7.53 3.65
CA GLU A 43 -2.62 -7.80 4.99
C GLU A 43 -3.27 -6.56 5.62
N LEU A 44 -2.64 -5.40 5.47
CA LEU A 44 -3.17 -4.13 5.93
C LEU A 44 -4.51 -3.83 5.26
N LEU A 45 -4.57 -3.88 3.93
CA LEU A 45 -5.77 -3.53 3.15
C LEU A 45 -6.88 -4.58 3.28
N ALA A 46 -6.54 -5.82 3.61
CA ALA A 46 -7.52 -6.84 3.95
C ALA A 46 -8.19 -6.57 5.31
N HIS A 47 -7.43 -6.05 6.28
CA HIS A 47 -7.94 -5.71 7.61
C HIS A 47 -8.65 -4.34 7.63
N GLU A 48 -8.07 -3.33 6.98
CA GLU A 48 -8.59 -1.98 6.91
C GLU A 48 -8.62 -1.49 5.45
N PRO A 49 -9.64 -1.89 4.67
CA PRO A 49 -9.79 -1.42 3.29
C PRO A 49 -9.88 0.11 3.17
N GLY A 50 -10.29 0.80 4.23
CA GLY A 50 -10.38 2.25 4.28
C GLY A 50 -9.04 2.99 4.37
N TYR A 51 -7.92 2.27 4.52
CA TYR A 51 -6.58 2.87 4.59
C TYR A 51 -6.07 3.22 3.18
N THR A 52 -6.70 4.24 2.60
CA THR A 52 -6.56 4.68 1.21
C THR A 52 -5.12 4.95 0.78
N GLY A 53 -4.29 5.50 1.68
CA GLY A 53 -2.89 5.82 1.41
C GLY A 53 -2.02 4.61 1.03
N SER A 54 -2.41 3.38 1.37
CA SER A 54 -1.64 2.18 1.01
C SER A 54 -1.85 1.71 -0.43
N TYR A 55 -2.96 2.05 -1.09
CA TYR A 55 -3.25 1.57 -2.43
C TYR A 55 -2.26 2.09 -3.48
N TYR A 56 -1.81 3.34 -3.35
CA TYR A 56 -0.83 3.92 -4.28
C TYR A 56 0.48 3.14 -4.22
N HIS A 57 1.00 2.92 -3.02
CA HIS A 57 2.27 2.22 -2.83
C HIS A 57 2.20 0.76 -3.24
N LEU A 58 1.10 0.05 -2.94
CA LEU A 58 0.92 -1.32 -3.42
C LEU A 58 0.83 -1.37 -4.94
N GLY A 59 0.10 -0.45 -5.58
CA GLY A 59 0.03 -0.37 -7.03
C GLY A 59 1.39 -0.14 -7.68
N LYS A 60 2.17 0.85 -7.20
CA LYS A 60 3.52 1.12 -7.73
C LYS A 60 4.47 -0.05 -7.51
N LEU A 61 4.34 -0.76 -6.40
CA LEU A 61 5.10 -1.97 -6.12
C LEU A 61 4.77 -3.07 -7.13
N LEU A 62 3.48 -3.29 -7.40
CA LEU A 62 3.00 -4.29 -8.35
C LEU A 62 3.45 -3.96 -9.79
N GLU A 63 3.43 -2.69 -10.19
CA GLU A 63 4.02 -2.23 -11.45
C GLU A 63 5.51 -2.59 -11.53
N ARG A 64 6.28 -2.27 -10.49
CA ARG A 64 7.73 -2.51 -10.46
C ARG A 64 8.08 -3.98 -10.64
N VAL A 65 7.26 -4.89 -10.09
CA VAL A 65 7.47 -6.34 -10.22
C VAL A 65 6.81 -6.95 -11.47
N GLY A 66 6.21 -6.12 -12.33
CA GLY A 66 5.60 -6.54 -13.59
C GLY A 66 4.20 -7.17 -13.46
N ASP A 67 3.57 -7.06 -12.29
CA ASP A 67 2.20 -7.56 -12.04
C ASP A 67 1.17 -6.47 -12.39
N THR A 68 1.17 -6.06 -13.66
CA THR A 68 0.36 -4.94 -14.18
C THR A 68 -1.13 -5.12 -13.89
N GLN A 69 -1.65 -6.35 -14.04
CA GLN A 69 -3.08 -6.61 -13.82
C GLN A 69 -3.47 -6.41 -12.34
N ALA A 70 -2.62 -6.83 -11.40
CA ALA A 70 -2.85 -6.60 -9.99
C ALA A 70 -2.71 -5.12 -9.63
N ALA A 71 -1.77 -4.39 -10.25
CA ALA A 71 -1.60 -2.95 -10.04
C ALA A 71 -2.87 -2.18 -10.45
N ILE A 72 -3.40 -2.43 -11.65
CA ILE A 72 -4.66 -1.86 -12.15
C ILE A 72 -5.80 -2.11 -11.15
N SER A 73 -6.01 -3.37 -10.75
CA SER A 73 -7.07 -3.72 -9.78
C SER A 73 -6.89 -3.04 -8.42
N THR A 74 -5.64 -2.84 -7.99
CA THR A 74 -5.31 -2.15 -6.74
C THR A 74 -5.68 -0.68 -6.82
N TYR A 75 -5.35 0.01 -7.92
CA TYR A 75 -5.73 1.40 -8.10
C TYR A 75 -7.25 1.60 -8.17
N GLU A 76 -7.97 0.75 -8.90
CA GLU A 76 -9.43 0.80 -8.98
C GLU A 76 -10.10 0.66 -7.61
N LYS A 77 -9.62 -0.29 -6.80
CA LYS A 77 -10.08 -0.47 -5.42
C LYS A 77 -9.77 0.76 -4.57
N GLY A 78 -8.54 1.28 -4.66
CA GLY A 78 -8.14 2.48 -3.94
C GLY A 78 -8.99 3.69 -4.30
N MET A 79 -9.27 3.91 -5.58
CA MET A 79 -10.15 4.99 -6.05
C MET A 79 -11.57 4.83 -5.50
N THR A 80 -12.09 3.59 -5.45
CA THR A 80 -13.40 3.30 -4.84
C THR A 80 -13.42 3.67 -3.36
N MET A 81 -12.39 3.29 -2.61
CA MET A 81 -12.27 3.60 -1.17
C MET A 81 -12.09 5.09 -0.91
N ALA A 82 -11.21 5.76 -1.66
CA ALA A 82 -10.97 7.20 -1.55
C ALA A 82 -12.24 8.01 -1.87
N LYS A 83 -13.00 7.60 -2.90
CA LYS A 83 -14.28 8.21 -3.23
C LYS A 83 -15.31 8.04 -2.10
N ALA A 84 -15.39 6.84 -1.52
CA ALA A 84 -16.28 6.57 -0.38
C ALA A 84 -15.91 7.41 0.86
N ALA A 85 -14.62 7.65 1.09
CA ALA A 85 -14.09 8.47 2.17
C ALA A 85 -14.11 9.99 1.88
N ASN A 86 -14.55 10.43 0.69
CA ASN A 86 -14.46 11.81 0.20
C ASN A 86 -13.02 12.38 0.14
N GLU A 87 -12.02 11.52 -0.01
CA GLU A 87 -10.61 11.89 -0.12
C GLU A 87 -10.21 12.21 -1.55
N ARG A 88 -10.53 13.43 -1.99
CA ARG A 88 -10.29 13.87 -3.38
C ARG A 88 -8.82 13.85 -3.78
N HIS A 89 -7.90 14.19 -2.86
CA HIS A 89 -6.48 14.18 -3.14
C HIS A 89 -6.00 12.75 -3.46
N THR A 90 -6.29 11.81 -2.57
CA THR A 90 -5.94 10.39 -2.74
C THR A 90 -6.57 9.80 -4.00
N TYR A 91 -7.83 10.13 -4.28
CA TYR A 91 -8.49 9.70 -5.51
C TYR A 91 -7.75 10.18 -6.76
N ASN A 92 -7.38 11.46 -6.82
CA ASN A 92 -6.68 12.02 -7.98
C ASN A 92 -5.29 11.42 -8.17
N GLU A 93 -4.57 11.18 -7.08
CA GLU A 93 -3.25 10.54 -7.11
C GLU A 93 -3.31 9.11 -7.66
N LEU A 94 -4.30 8.33 -7.20
CA LEU A 94 -4.55 6.97 -7.69
C LEU A 94 -5.01 6.96 -9.15
N GLN A 95 -5.86 7.92 -9.53
CA GLN A 95 -6.32 8.05 -10.91
C GLN A 95 -5.17 8.36 -11.86
N SER A 96 -4.29 9.31 -11.50
CA SER A 96 -3.12 9.63 -12.31
C SER A 96 -2.22 8.41 -12.49
N ALA A 97 -1.94 7.67 -11.41
CA ALA A 97 -1.11 6.46 -11.49
C ALA A 97 -1.74 5.35 -12.33
N TYR A 98 -3.07 5.19 -12.24
CA TYR A 98 -3.82 4.27 -13.09
C TYR A 98 -3.75 4.66 -14.56
N GLU A 99 -3.96 5.94 -14.88
CA GLU A 99 -3.93 6.44 -16.25
C GLU A 99 -2.53 6.29 -16.86
N ASP A 100 -1.48 6.62 -16.12
CA ASP A 100 -0.08 6.45 -16.54
C ASP A 100 0.31 4.98 -16.82
N LEU A 101 -0.40 4.02 -16.19
CA LEU A 101 -0.14 2.60 -16.37
C LEU A 101 -0.90 2.00 -17.57
N VAL A 102 -2.10 2.52 -17.86
CA VAL A 102 -3.02 1.95 -18.85
C VAL A 102 -2.89 2.63 -20.23
N TYR A 103 -2.45 3.89 -20.29
CA TYR A 103 -2.37 4.69 -21.51
C TYR A 103 -0.92 5.00 -21.91
#